data_AF-A0A7T8GNF0-F1
#
_entry.id   AF-A0A7T8GNF0-F1
#
_cell.length_a   1.000
_cell.length_b   1.000
_cell.length_c   1.000
_cell.angle_alpha   90.00
_cell.angle_beta   90.00
_cell.angle_gamma   90.00
#
_symmetry.space_group_name_H-M   'P 1'
#
loop_
_entity.id
_entity.type
_entity.pdbx_description
1 polymer ?
#
loop_
_entity_poly.entity_id
_entity_poly.type
_entity_poly.pdbx_seq_one_letter_code
_entity_poly.pdbx_strand_id
1 'polypeptide(L)'
;MKTPYHRHVIWKLNHPKEAPAPTFIFPPESNIPKANGSSNLGPDMKETLQEELQNSLELLELEPDSKWTLSSILDIMITLDLGGHYEDILKFFQRLIELDPFREGLYKDMRSKIQIQHVISSWTKSPSKGINLSNLSLTRIDYPQYLFGLKDINLSNNDLRSLTGLHGCLSHCQSLDLSGNPMLKAGKCLVCLKPWSLSRT
;
A
#
# COMPACT_ATOMS: atom_id res chain seq x y z
N MET A 1 -61.09 -18.01 -35.61
CA MET A 1 -60.61 -18.26 -34.23
C MET A 1 -59.18 -18.79 -34.28
N LYS A 2 -58.20 -17.89 -34.12
CA LYS A 2 -56.79 -18.20 -33.91
C LYS A 2 -56.28 -17.15 -32.92
N THR A 3 -56.00 -17.53 -31.69
CA THR A 3 -55.31 -16.67 -30.72
C THR A 3 -53.82 -17.02 -30.68
N PRO A 4 -52.94 -16.02 -30.57
CA PRO A 4 -51.50 -16.20 -30.74
C PRO A 4 -50.82 -16.62 -29.44
N TYR A 5 -49.65 -17.22 -29.60
CA TYR A 5 -48.71 -17.61 -28.56
C TYR A 5 -48.31 -16.40 -27.69
N HIS A 6 -48.68 -16.43 -26.41
CA HIS A 6 -47.98 -15.68 -25.37
C HIS A 6 -47.48 -16.68 -24.32
N ARG A 7 -46.24 -17.15 -24.47
CA ARG A 7 -45.53 -17.78 -23.34
C ARG A 7 -45.11 -16.67 -22.38
N HIS A 8 -45.87 -16.50 -21.30
CA HIS A 8 -45.36 -15.84 -20.10
C HIS A 8 -44.39 -16.82 -19.44
N VAL A 9 -43.08 -16.63 -19.65
CA VAL A 9 -42.06 -17.35 -18.89
C VAL A 9 -41.83 -16.55 -17.60
N ILE A 10 -42.46 -16.97 -16.51
CA ILE A 10 -42.12 -16.50 -15.17
C ILE A 10 -40.86 -17.25 -14.75
N TRP A 11 -39.71 -16.56 -14.76
CA TRP A 11 -38.53 -17.06 -14.08
C TRP A 11 -38.76 -16.91 -12.57
N LYS A 12 -39.18 -17.99 -11.89
CA LYS A 12 -38.99 -18.09 -10.45
C LYS A 12 -37.50 -18.29 -10.21
N LEU A 13 -36.81 -17.21 -9.84
CA LEU A 13 -35.45 -17.29 -9.35
C LEU A 13 -35.50 -18.04 -8.01
N ASN A 14 -35.20 -19.35 -8.03
CA ASN A 14 -34.90 -20.06 -6.81
C ASN A 14 -33.60 -19.44 -6.28
N HIS A 15 -33.70 -18.62 -5.24
CA HIS A 15 -32.54 -18.24 -4.46
C HIS A 15 -32.06 -19.52 -3.74
N PRO A 16 -30.89 -20.10 -4.11
CA PRO A 16 -30.30 -21.11 -3.23
C PRO A 16 -30.03 -20.43 -1.88
N LYS A 17 -30.28 -21.16 -0.78
CA LYS A 17 -29.91 -20.73 0.56
C LYS A 17 -28.48 -20.19 0.50
N GLU A 18 -28.28 -18.97 1.00
CA GLU A 18 -26.99 -18.28 1.05
C GLU A 18 -25.89 -19.29 1.43
N ALA A 19 -25.02 -19.60 0.48
CA ALA A 19 -23.80 -20.31 0.78
C ALA A 19 -23.02 -19.44 1.77
N PRO A 20 -22.43 -20.01 2.84
CA PRO A 20 -21.57 -19.23 3.72
C PRO A 20 -20.50 -18.55 2.87
N ALA A 21 -20.27 -17.27 3.14
CA ALA A 21 -19.27 -16.48 2.42
C ALA A 21 -17.98 -17.31 2.31
N PRO A 22 -17.38 -17.42 1.11
CA PRO A 22 -16.21 -18.25 0.93
C PRO A 22 -15.12 -17.80 1.91
N THR A 23 -14.78 -18.67 2.85
CA THR A 23 -13.65 -18.46 3.75
C THR A 23 -12.40 -18.51 2.89
N PHE A 24 -11.86 -17.34 2.56
CA PHE A 24 -10.60 -17.25 1.84
C PHE A 24 -9.47 -17.65 2.80
N ILE A 25 -9.09 -18.92 2.78
CA ILE A 25 -7.93 -19.41 3.51
C ILE A 25 -6.71 -19.05 2.67
N PHE A 26 -5.96 -18.04 3.11
CA PHE A 26 -4.68 -17.72 2.49
C PHE A 26 -3.73 -18.91 2.68
N PRO A 27 -3.08 -19.42 1.61
CA PRO A 27 -2.08 -20.45 1.76
C PRO A 27 -0.95 -19.96 2.69
N PRO A 28 -0.44 -20.78 3.61
CA PRO A 28 0.56 -20.37 4.62
C PRO A 28 1.87 -19.88 4.00
N GLU A 29 2.13 -20.23 2.73
CA GLU A 29 3.29 -19.84 1.93
C GLU A 29 2.92 -18.97 0.74
N SER A 30 1.91 -18.11 0.87
CA SER A 30 1.77 -17.02 -0.07
C SER A 30 3.04 -16.15 -0.02
N ASN A 31 3.68 -15.88 -1.16
CA ASN A 31 4.74 -14.86 -1.33
C ASN A 31 4.24 -13.43 -1.04
N ILE A 32 3.16 -13.29 -0.26
CA ILE A 32 2.71 -12.05 0.35
C ILE A 32 3.79 -11.68 1.38
N PRO A 33 4.39 -10.49 1.30
CA PRO A 33 5.29 -10.01 2.34
C PRO A 33 4.60 -10.17 3.69
N LYS A 34 5.17 -10.99 4.58
CA LYS A 34 4.63 -11.12 5.93
C LYS A 34 4.60 -9.72 6.53
N ALA A 35 3.48 -9.37 7.14
CA ALA A 35 3.25 -8.03 7.67
C ALA A 35 4.29 -7.61 8.72
N ASN A 36 5.11 -8.53 9.24
CA ASN A 36 6.17 -8.23 10.20
C ASN A 36 7.37 -7.44 9.63
N GLY A 37 7.48 -7.25 8.30
CA GLY A 37 8.62 -6.55 7.70
C GLY A 37 9.94 -7.31 7.81
N SER A 38 9.92 -8.53 8.36
CA SER A 38 11.08 -9.41 8.50
C SER A 38 11.04 -10.46 7.40
N SER A 39 12.09 -10.51 6.60
CA SER A 39 12.18 -11.46 5.51
C SER A 39 12.39 -12.89 6.04
N ASN A 40 11.65 -13.86 5.50
CA ASN A 40 11.81 -15.29 5.82
C ASN A 40 13.01 -15.87 5.06
N LEU A 41 14.13 -15.16 5.06
CA LEU A 41 15.34 -15.61 4.39
C LEU A 41 16.05 -16.63 5.27
N GLY A 42 16.54 -17.69 4.65
CA GLY A 42 17.48 -18.62 5.30
C GLY A 42 18.76 -17.88 5.71
N PRO A 43 19.51 -18.42 6.69
CA PRO A 43 20.72 -17.79 7.21
C PRO A 43 21.74 -17.48 6.10
N ASP A 44 22.01 -18.45 5.23
CA ASP A 44 22.97 -18.31 4.12
C ASP A 44 22.62 -17.14 3.19
N MET A 45 21.32 -16.98 2.85
CA MET A 45 20.86 -15.89 2.00
C MET A 45 20.98 -14.53 2.70
N LYS A 46 20.78 -14.48 4.01
CA LYS A 46 20.98 -13.23 4.78
C LYS A 46 22.46 -12.84 4.80
N GLU A 47 23.35 -13.81 5.00
CA GLU A 47 24.79 -13.58 4.97
C GLU A 47 25.23 -13.07 3.60
N THR A 48 24.82 -13.72 2.51
CA THR A 48 25.12 -13.25 1.15
C THR A 48 24.59 -11.84 0.91
N LEU A 49 23.35 -11.52 1.29
CA LEU A 49 22.82 -10.17 1.12
C LEU A 49 23.51 -9.12 1.99
N GLN A 50 24.02 -9.50 3.16
CA GLN A 50 24.82 -8.61 4.01
C GLN A 50 26.18 -8.31 3.38
N GLU A 51 26.84 -9.32 2.82
CA GLU A 51 28.08 -9.13 2.05
C GLU A 51 27.84 -8.24 0.82
N GLU A 52 26.78 -8.49 0.05
CA GLU A 52 26.41 -7.67 -1.10
C GLU A 52 26.04 -6.23 -0.72
N LEU A 53 25.42 -6.02 0.45
CA LEU A 53 25.16 -4.69 0.98
C LEU A 53 26.47 -3.96 1.26
N GLN A 54 27.43 -4.63 1.91
CA GLN A 54 28.73 -4.06 2.22
C GLN A 54 29.51 -3.71 0.94
N ASN A 55 29.56 -4.63 -0.02
CA ASN A 55 30.19 -4.39 -1.32
C ASN A 55 29.56 -3.20 -2.06
N SER A 56 28.22 -3.09 -2.02
CA SER A 56 27.51 -1.99 -2.66
C SER A 56 27.76 -0.65 -1.97
N LEU A 57 27.91 -0.63 -0.64
CA LEU A 57 28.25 0.58 0.11
C LEU A 57 29.67 1.06 -0.24
N GLU A 58 30.64 0.15 -0.31
CA GLU A 58 32.02 0.48 -0.74
C GLU A 58 32.05 1.01 -2.18
N LEU A 59 31.26 0.41 -3.08
CA LEU A 59 31.12 0.90 -4.45
C LEU A 59 30.48 2.31 -4.49
N LEU A 60 29.54 2.61 -3.60
CA LEU A 60 28.92 3.93 -3.51
C LEU A 60 29.91 4.99 -3.00
N GLU A 61 30.92 4.61 -2.22
CA GLU A 61 32.01 5.51 -1.83
C GLU A 61 32.90 5.88 -3.02
N LEU A 62 33.17 4.90 -3.91
CA LEU A 62 33.94 5.12 -5.14
C LEU A 62 33.14 5.92 -6.19
N GLU A 63 31.84 5.65 -6.29
CA GLU A 63 30.93 6.25 -7.28
C GLU A 63 29.71 6.88 -6.59
N PRO A 64 29.85 8.07 -5.97
CA PRO A 64 28.80 8.68 -5.15
C PRO A 64 27.53 9.04 -5.93
N ASP A 65 27.63 9.19 -7.25
CA ASP A 65 26.50 9.56 -8.10
C ASP A 65 25.88 8.34 -8.81
N SER A 66 26.32 7.11 -8.45
CA SER A 66 25.78 5.89 -9.04
C SER A 66 24.38 5.58 -8.49
N LYS A 67 23.37 6.03 -9.23
CA LYS A 67 21.96 5.71 -8.95
C LYS A 67 21.65 4.21 -8.94
N TRP A 68 22.43 3.42 -9.68
CA TRP A 68 22.26 1.97 -9.74
C TRP A 68 22.72 1.34 -8.44
N THR A 69 23.91 1.70 -7.96
CA THR A 69 24.43 1.26 -6.66
C THR A 69 23.49 1.67 -5.53
N LEU A 70 22.98 2.90 -5.56
CA LEU A 70 22.01 3.40 -4.59
C LEU A 70 20.70 2.60 -4.58
N SER A 71 20.19 2.24 -5.77
CA SER A 71 18.99 1.40 -5.92
C SER A 71 19.23 -0.01 -5.37
N SER A 72 20.39 -0.60 -5.65
CA SER A 72 20.76 -1.93 -5.13
C SER A 72 20.82 -1.93 -3.60
N ILE A 73 21.43 -0.91 -3.00
CA ILE A 73 21.47 -0.73 -1.54
C ILE A 73 20.05 -0.69 -0.96
N LEU A 74 19.16 0.13 -1.56
CA LEU A 74 17.76 0.22 -1.14
C LEU A 74 17.05 -1.14 -1.20
N ASP A 75 17.16 -1.85 -2.33
CA ASP A 75 16.51 -3.14 -2.53
C ASP A 75 17.02 -4.19 -1.53
N ILE A 76 18.32 -4.21 -1.25
CA ILE A 76 18.94 -5.11 -0.28
C ILE A 76 18.50 -4.77 1.15
N MET A 77 18.53 -3.48 1.55
CA MET A 77 18.11 -3.04 2.90
C MET A 77 16.64 -3.37 3.17
N ILE A 78 15.75 -3.10 2.20
CA ILE A 78 14.31 -3.43 2.28
C ILE A 78 14.12 -4.95 2.41
N THR A 79 14.92 -5.73 1.69
CA THR A 79 14.83 -7.20 1.67
C THR A 79 15.41 -7.84 2.92
N LEU A 80 16.48 -7.29 3.50
CA LEU A 80 17.09 -7.79 4.73
C LEU A 80 16.23 -7.49 5.94
N ASP A 81 15.99 -6.20 6.20
CA ASP A 81 15.22 -5.72 7.35
C ASP A 81 14.75 -4.28 7.12
N LEU A 82 13.53 -4.15 6.58
CA LEU A 82 12.90 -2.83 6.42
C LEU A 82 12.77 -2.09 7.76
N GLY A 83 12.52 -2.79 8.86
CA GLY A 83 12.31 -2.17 10.16
C GLY A 83 13.58 -1.56 10.71
N GLY A 84 14.67 -2.33 10.71
CA GLY A 84 15.99 -1.92 11.21
C GLY A 84 16.65 -0.82 10.38
N HIS A 85 16.34 -0.74 9.08
CA HIS A 85 16.97 0.20 8.15
C HIS A 85 16.08 1.36 7.70
N TYR A 86 14.90 1.53 8.32
CA TYR A 86 13.87 2.44 7.83
C TYR A 86 14.35 3.88 7.60
N GLU A 87 15.02 4.48 8.58
CA GLU A 87 15.50 5.87 8.49
C GLU A 87 16.52 6.06 7.37
N ASP A 88 17.44 5.10 7.21
CA ASP A 88 18.46 5.17 6.17
C ASP A 88 17.87 4.93 4.78
N ILE A 89 16.89 4.05 4.66
CA ILE A 89 16.11 3.85 3.44
C ILE A 89 15.45 5.18 3.01
N LEU A 90 14.85 5.94 3.93
CA LEU A 90 14.25 7.24 3.60
C LEU A 90 15.29 8.26 3.12
N LYS A 91 16.47 8.30 3.76
CA LYS A 91 17.59 9.17 3.31
C LYS A 91 18.08 8.77 1.92
N PHE A 92 18.21 7.47 1.65
CA PHE A 92 18.62 6.98 0.34
C PHE A 92 17.60 7.27 -0.75
N PHE A 93 16.30 7.17 -0.47
CA PHE A 93 15.27 7.64 -1.42
C PHE A 93 15.39 9.13 -1.72
N GLN A 94 15.67 9.96 -0.70
CA GLN A 94 15.87 11.39 -0.90
C GLN A 94 17.08 11.68 -1.80
N ARG A 95 18.22 11.02 -1.54
CA ARG A 95 19.41 11.11 -2.40
C ARG A 95 19.14 10.63 -3.83
N LEU A 96 18.35 9.58 -3.99
CA LEU A 96 17.99 9.03 -5.32
C LEU A 96 17.14 10.01 -6.13
N ILE A 97 16.21 10.71 -5.47
CA ILE A 97 15.41 11.78 -6.07
C ILE A 97 16.30 12.94 -6.55
N GLU A 98 17.29 13.31 -5.76
CA GLU A 98 18.24 14.39 -6.09
C GLU A 98 19.16 14.01 -7.27
N LEU A 99 19.62 12.75 -7.32
CA LEU A 99 20.50 12.25 -8.37
C LEU A 99 19.80 11.97 -9.71
N ASP A 100 18.53 11.55 -9.71
CA ASP A 100 17.76 11.27 -10.93
C ASP A 100 16.37 11.94 -10.89
N PRO A 101 16.31 13.27 -11.04
CA PRO A 101 15.06 14.03 -10.93
C PRO A 101 14.04 13.69 -12.02
N PHE A 102 14.48 13.15 -13.17
CA PHE A 102 13.58 12.70 -14.23
C PHE A 102 12.71 11.51 -13.79
N ARG A 103 13.16 10.74 -12.78
CA ARG A 103 12.44 9.62 -12.17
C ARG A 103 11.88 9.93 -10.79
N GLU A 104 11.87 11.19 -10.36
CA GLU A 104 11.39 11.58 -9.02
C GLU A 104 10.02 10.97 -8.66
N GLY A 105 9.06 11.00 -9.60
CA GLY A 105 7.73 10.43 -9.36
C GLY A 105 7.75 8.94 -9.02
N LEU A 106 8.61 8.17 -9.68
CA LEU A 106 8.80 6.74 -9.41
C LEU A 106 9.35 6.52 -8.00
N TYR A 107 10.36 7.29 -7.60
CA TYR A 107 10.98 7.15 -6.30
C TYR A 107 10.06 7.61 -5.16
N LYS A 108 9.28 8.67 -5.37
CA LYS A 108 8.24 9.09 -4.41
C LYS A 108 7.16 8.02 -4.23
N ASP A 109 6.74 7.36 -5.31
CA ASP A 109 5.77 6.26 -5.24
C ASP A 109 6.37 5.03 -4.50
N MET A 110 7.63 4.68 -4.79
CA MET A 110 8.34 3.62 -4.06
C MET A 110 8.48 3.95 -2.57
N ARG A 111 8.90 5.17 -2.23
CA ARG A 111 8.98 5.65 -0.85
C ARG A 111 7.62 5.54 -0.15
N SER A 112 6.54 5.94 -0.81
CA SER A 112 5.17 5.83 -0.27
C SER A 112 4.81 4.38 0.08
N LYS A 113 5.12 3.44 -0.83
CA LYS A 113 4.92 2.00 -0.59
C LYS A 113 5.68 1.51 0.64
N ILE A 114 6.93 1.94 0.80
CA ILE A 114 7.79 1.55 1.93
C ILE A 114 7.30 2.14 3.25
N GLN A 115 6.89 3.41 3.27
CA GLN A 115 6.33 4.04 4.47
C GLN A 115 5.04 3.37 4.92
N ILE A 116 4.14 3.06 3.99
CA ILE A 116 2.90 2.32 4.30
C ILE A 116 3.24 0.93 4.84
N GLN A 117 4.17 0.21 4.22
CA GLN A 117 4.60 -1.11 4.69
C GLN A 117 5.12 -1.04 6.12
N HIS A 118 5.98 -0.06 6.45
CA HIS A 118 6.51 0.13 7.79
C HIS A 118 5.40 0.40 8.83
N VAL A 119 4.44 1.26 8.52
CA VAL A 119 3.29 1.54 9.40
C VAL A 119 2.39 0.32 9.56
N ILE A 120 2.11 -0.43 8.49
CA ILE A 120 1.35 -1.68 8.58
C ILE A 120 2.11 -2.69 9.44
N SER A 121 3.44 -2.74 9.35
CA SER A 121 4.26 -3.63 10.16
C SER A 121 4.24 -3.32 11.65
N SER A 122 4.18 -2.05 12.03
CA SER A 122 3.98 -1.67 13.44
C SER A 122 2.53 -1.89 13.88
N TRP A 123 1.55 -1.55 13.04
CA TRP A 123 0.13 -1.75 13.33
C TRP A 123 -0.25 -3.22 13.50
N THR A 124 0.29 -4.13 12.69
CA THR A 124 -0.02 -5.57 12.81
C THR A 124 0.52 -6.20 14.09
N LYS A 125 1.56 -5.62 14.71
CA LYS A 125 2.02 -6.02 16.05
C LYS A 125 1.06 -5.58 17.16
N SER A 126 0.24 -4.55 16.92
CA SER A 126 -0.71 -4.00 17.89
C SER A 126 -1.94 -3.43 17.17
N PRO A 127 -2.83 -4.31 16.66
CA PRO A 127 -3.90 -3.88 15.79
C PRO A 127 -4.92 -3.03 16.54
N SER A 128 -5.33 -1.92 15.91
CA SER A 128 -6.34 -1.01 16.43
C SER A 128 -7.49 -0.87 15.43
N LYS A 129 -8.60 -0.24 15.86
CA LYS A 129 -9.77 0.01 14.98
C LYS A 129 -9.48 0.97 13.83
N GLY A 130 -8.34 1.66 13.88
CA GLY A 130 -7.89 2.56 12.83
C GLY A 130 -6.39 2.49 12.54
N ILE A 131 -5.99 3.21 11.50
CA ILE A 131 -4.60 3.35 11.07
C ILE A 131 -4.28 4.83 10.78
N ASN A 132 -3.09 5.26 11.22
CA ASN A 132 -2.60 6.60 10.96
C ASN A 132 -1.50 6.56 9.89
N LEU A 133 -1.78 7.16 8.74
CA LEU A 133 -0.88 7.30 7.59
C LEU A 133 -0.66 8.79 7.26
N SER A 134 -0.86 9.68 8.24
CA SER A 134 -0.68 11.14 8.05
C SER A 134 0.78 11.57 8.08
N ASN A 135 1.10 12.69 7.42
CA ASN A 135 2.42 13.33 7.42
C ASN A 135 3.55 12.44 6.88
N LEU A 136 3.24 11.57 5.92
CA LEU A 136 4.21 10.64 5.33
C LEU A 136 4.65 11.08 3.92
N SER A 137 4.14 12.19 3.39
CA SER A 137 4.42 12.63 2.01
C SER A 137 4.10 11.53 0.98
N LEU A 138 2.97 10.84 1.19
CA LEU A 138 2.50 9.76 0.32
C LEU A 138 1.97 10.32 -1.00
N THR A 139 2.42 9.79 -2.13
CA THR A 139 1.89 10.11 -3.47
C THR A 139 0.87 9.08 -3.96
N ARG A 140 0.92 7.87 -3.39
CA ARG A 140 0.08 6.72 -3.72
C ARG A 140 -0.17 5.87 -2.48
N ILE A 141 -1.30 5.15 -2.48
CA ILE A 141 -1.62 4.14 -1.47
C ILE A 141 -1.33 2.75 -2.01
N ASP A 142 -0.47 2.01 -1.30
CA ASP A 142 -0.16 0.61 -1.54
C ASP A 142 -0.76 -0.29 -0.46
N TYR A 143 -0.83 -1.59 -0.76
CA TYR A 143 -1.39 -2.61 0.14
C TYR A 143 -2.82 -2.31 0.66
N PRO A 144 -3.77 -1.91 -0.22
CA PRO A 144 -5.10 -1.46 0.20
C PRO A 144 -5.92 -2.54 0.92
N GLN A 145 -5.58 -3.82 0.75
CA GLN A 145 -6.20 -4.92 1.49
C GLN A 145 -6.06 -4.80 3.01
N TYR A 146 -5.03 -4.14 3.52
CA TYR A 146 -4.87 -3.92 4.97
C TYR A 146 -5.76 -2.78 5.50
N LEU A 147 -6.37 -2.00 4.62
CA LEU A 147 -7.34 -0.97 4.99
C LEU A 147 -8.76 -1.56 5.12
N PHE A 148 -8.97 -2.78 4.63
CA PHE A 148 -10.27 -3.43 4.68
C PHE A 148 -10.72 -3.67 6.13
N GLY A 149 -11.94 -3.24 6.45
CA GLY A 149 -12.54 -3.43 7.78
C GLY A 149 -12.13 -2.38 8.83
N LEU A 150 -11.22 -1.46 8.51
CA LEU A 150 -10.85 -0.36 9.40
C LEU A 150 -11.97 0.67 9.48
N LYS A 151 -12.21 1.20 10.69
CA LYS A 151 -13.22 2.24 10.93
C LYS A 151 -12.64 3.64 10.81
N ASP A 152 -11.39 3.83 11.23
CA ASP A 152 -10.76 5.15 11.27
C ASP A 152 -9.47 5.12 10.43
N ILE A 153 -9.42 5.91 9.36
CA ILE A 153 -8.25 5.98 8.47
C ILE A 153 -7.84 7.44 8.36
N ASN A 154 -6.63 7.75 8.79
CA ASN A 154 -6.06 9.09 8.65
C ASN A 154 -5.03 9.11 7.52
N LEU A 155 -5.30 9.88 6.46
CA LEU A 155 -4.44 10.11 5.30
C LEU A 155 -4.04 11.59 5.15
N SER A 156 -4.20 12.40 6.20
CA SER A 156 -3.96 13.84 6.10
C SER A 156 -2.49 14.21 5.92
N ASN A 157 -2.25 15.41 5.37
CA ASN A 157 -0.92 15.97 5.15
C ASN A 157 -0.03 15.05 4.30
N ASN A 158 -0.49 14.74 3.09
CA ASN A 158 0.21 13.90 2.11
C ASN A 158 0.08 14.53 0.71
N ASP A 159 0.68 13.90 -0.31
CA ASP A 159 0.68 14.37 -1.69
C ASP A 159 -0.18 13.48 -2.60
N LEU A 160 -1.26 12.90 -2.06
CA LEU A 160 -2.08 11.92 -2.78
C LEU A 160 -2.74 12.56 -3.99
N ARG A 161 -2.66 11.88 -5.13
CA ARG A 161 -3.24 12.38 -6.40
C ARG A 161 -4.58 11.74 -6.74
N SER A 162 -4.82 10.54 -6.22
CA SER A 162 -6.00 9.72 -6.53
C SER A 162 -6.27 8.72 -5.42
N LEU A 163 -7.55 8.38 -5.19
CA LEU A 163 -7.98 7.25 -4.35
C LEU A 163 -8.55 6.09 -5.19
N THR A 164 -8.27 6.08 -6.50
CA THR A 164 -8.67 5.00 -7.41
C THR A 164 -8.18 3.65 -6.87
N GLY A 165 -9.07 2.66 -6.85
CA GLY A 165 -8.77 1.32 -6.36
C GLY A 165 -9.01 1.10 -4.86
N LEU A 166 -9.30 2.15 -4.08
CA LEU A 166 -9.57 2.02 -2.64
C LEU A 166 -11.03 1.76 -2.29
N HIS A 167 -11.95 1.91 -3.26
CA HIS A 167 -13.39 1.86 -3.03
C HIS A 167 -13.88 0.61 -2.26
N GLY A 168 -13.38 -0.58 -2.60
CA GLY A 168 -13.75 -1.81 -1.91
C GLY A 168 -13.18 -1.90 -0.49
N CYS A 169 -11.96 -1.40 -0.30
CA CYS A 169 -11.22 -1.46 0.95
C CYS A 169 -11.78 -0.48 2.00
N LEU A 170 -12.35 0.64 1.56
CA LEU A 170 -12.93 1.67 2.42
C LEU A 170 -14.42 1.42 2.77
N SER A 171 -14.97 0.27 2.41
CA SER A 171 -16.41 -0.04 2.57
C SER A 171 -16.92 -0.01 4.03
N HIS A 172 -16.05 -0.29 4.99
CA HIS A 172 -16.35 -0.26 6.43
C HIS A 172 -15.78 0.97 7.15
N CYS A 173 -15.14 1.87 6.40
CA CYS A 173 -14.57 3.10 6.94
C CYS A 173 -15.68 4.04 7.40
N GLN A 174 -15.54 4.49 8.65
CA GLN A 174 -16.40 5.48 9.28
C GLN A 174 -15.68 6.84 9.15
N SER A 175 -14.56 7.04 9.85
CA SER A 175 -13.78 8.27 9.75
C SER A 175 -12.69 8.16 8.69
N LEU A 176 -12.69 9.05 7.70
CA LEU A 176 -11.63 9.19 6.70
C LEU A 176 -11.15 10.64 6.65
N ASP A 177 -9.92 10.89 7.10
CA ASP A 177 -9.30 12.21 7.01
C ASP A 177 -8.39 12.29 5.78
N LEU A 178 -8.69 13.23 4.88
CA LEU A 178 -7.95 13.53 3.64
C LEU A 178 -7.43 14.96 3.62
N SER A 179 -7.53 15.70 4.73
CA SER A 179 -7.07 17.09 4.82
C SER A 179 -5.59 17.22 4.45
N GLY A 180 -5.18 18.37 3.92
CA GLY A 180 -3.77 18.56 3.54
C GLY A 180 -3.28 17.64 2.42
N ASN A 181 -4.13 17.28 1.45
CA ASN A 181 -3.74 16.61 0.20
C ASN A 181 -3.99 17.53 -1.01
N PRO A 182 -3.08 18.50 -1.29
CA PRO A 182 -3.33 19.56 -2.27
C PRO A 182 -3.47 19.05 -3.70
N MET A 183 -2.88 17.88 -4.00
CA MET A 183 -2.90 17.25 -5.32
C MET A 183 -4.12 16.35 -5.55
N LEU A 184 -4.94 16.12 -4.53
CA LEU A 184 -6.05 15.20 -4.60
C LEU A 184 -7.23 15.84 -5.35
N LYS A 185 -7.52 15.34 -6.54
CA LYS A 185 -8.70 15.79 -7.29
C LYS A 185 -9.96 15.19 -6.66
N ALA A 186 -10.77 16.03 -6.01
CA ALA A 186 -12.00 15.64 -5.29
C ALA A 186 -13.10 14.97 -6.15
N GLY A 187 -12.92 14.85 -7.47
CA GLY A 187 -14.03 14.71 -8.43
C GLY A 187 -14.65 13.32 -8.65
N LYS A 188 -14.12 12.21 -8.09
CA LYS A 188 -14.67 10.86 -8.39
C LYS A 188 -14.71 9.86 -7.23
N CYS A 189 -14.01 10.11 -6.13
CA CYS A 189 -13.84 9.09 -5.08
C CYS A 189 -14.96 9.07 -4.03
N LEU A 190 -15.83 10.08 -4.01
CA LEU A 190 -16.84 10.29 -2.96
C LEU A 190 -18.16 9.51 -3.16
N VAL A 191 -18.33 8.78 -4.27
CA VAL A 191 -19.61 8.12 -4.59
C VAL A 191 -19.88 6.88 -3.73
N CYS A 192 -18.86 6.32 -3.07
CA CYS A 192 -18.99 5.07 -2.31
C CYS A 192 -18.93 5.26 -0.77
N LEU A 193 -18.56 6.45 -0.31
CA LEU A 193 -18.62 6.79 1.11
C LEU A 193 -19.96 7.49 1.31
N LYS A 194 -20.74 7.06 2.31
CA LYS A 194 -21.98 7.75 2.74
C LYS A 194 -21.72 9.27 2.90
N PRO A 195 -22.72 10.16 2.94
CA PRO A 195 -22.46 11.59 3.05
C PRO A 195 -21.79 11.91 4.40
N TRP A 196 -20.47 11.86 4.44
CA TRP A 196 -19.65 12.35 5.54
C TRP A 196 -19.37 13.82 5.27
N SER A 197 -19.47 14.61 6.33
CA SER A 197 -19.10 16.02 6.35
C SER A 197 -17.63 16.14 5.95
N LEU A 198 -17.37 16.41 4.67
CA LEU A 198 -16.13 17.00 4.21
C LEU A 198 -15.95 18.29 5.02
N SER A 199 -15.07 18.29 6.02
CA SER A 199 -14.47 19.51 6.52
C SER A 199 -13.60 20.05 5.38
N ARG A 200 -14.26 20.82 4.51
CA ARG A 200 -13.64 21.62 3.46
C ARG A 200 -12.78 22.69 4.12
N THR A 201 -11.49 22.71 3.80
CA THR A 201 -10.68 23.92 3.53
C THR A 201 -9.34 23.48 2.98
#